data_AF-A0A1F4QW33-F1
#
_entry.id   AF-A0A1F4QW33-F1
#
_cell.length_a   1.000
_cell.length_b   1.000
_cell.length_c   1.000
_cell.angle_alpha   90.00
_cell.angle_beta   90.00
_cell.angle_gamma   90.00
#
_symmetry.space_group_name_H-M   'P 1'
#
loop_
_entity.id
_entity.type
_entity.pdbx_description
1 polymer ?
#
loop_
_entity_poly.entity_id
_entity_poly.type
_entity_poly.pdbx_seq_one_letter_code
_entity_poly.pdbx_strand_id
1 'polypeptide(L)'
;MGYKSVVNRPAGNRAQALSEIWKFFRATGWTLHDSASKTVEALAASIDTSGDLVNATAHGFVNGNRVFYTAAQAADVIGGLSHGTNYFVVGVAANTFQLSLTQGGAAIDFTSQGGGTHTFERLDVEVLPAGVDITLEKINSTAHGFANGDKILYRGTGTAIGGLTLNTFYFVIAAAANEFQLSLTQGGAAINFTSTGTGVHTFGEGQRVYKSNGENADRIYEYIRIYWSTANAVTFDPWYLWNATTHVGSGGNTTYTNITTSETGSYLWLYGDKNLIFIVCKVAAAYTSMGFGHVPKRFWATLTTLTSPATSGTNVVINVANAADFIINNYYQMVGVNGEGRDRVQVTAKTSNTLTITSLPRNYASGSFIGQCPSTFSLIAGGYNIYMTCSASVAGLTDTSTSGGLASQMLTDSAVDPDTRGESKYVMTPLMWMESSVAAFAYNDKYFFRIPTTGLAAEDTVGVGEMDAGTSTSDPNTSTTLKDNTKAWGTDVHAGKVVIITFGVGVGQIKKIATNTGTILILATGEVWVTTPDNTSQYVICTEGYRYFSINQAMAYREGM
;
A
#
# COMPACT_ATOMS: atom_id res chain seq x y z
N MET A 1 5.93 -16.18 -13.02
CA MET A 1 5.14 -15.51 -11.96
C MET A 1 4.73 -14.16 -12.52
N GLY A 2 3.50 -14.08 -13.04
CA GLY A 2 2.98 -12.86 -13.62
C GLY A 2 2.69 -11.87 -12.50
N TYR A 3 3.26 -10.68 -12.58
CA TYR A 3 2.82 -9.53 -11.80
C TYR A 3 1.31 -9.37 -12.03
N LYS A 4 0.49 -9.59 -10.99
CA LYS A 4 -0.89 -9.10 -10.96
C LYS A 4 -0.82 -7.67 -10.46
N SER A 5 -0.63 -6.72 -11.36
CA SER A 5 -0.68 -5.32 -10.99
C SER A 5 -2.14 -4.88 -10.83
N VAL A 6 -2.48 -4.40 -9.65
CA VAL A 6 -3.68 -3.56 -9.48
C VAL A 6 -3.24 -2.16 -9.87
N VAL A 7 -3.93 -1.53 -10.82
CA VAL A 7 -3.68 -0.13 -11.20
C VAL A 7 -4.87 0.69 -10.78
N ASN A 8 -4.62 1.74 -10.02
CA ASN A 8 -5.63 2.73 -9.68
C ASN A 8 -5.08 4.13 -9.96
N ARG A 9 -5.85 4.96 -10.66
CA ARG A 9 -5.53 6.36 -10.97
C ARG A 9 -6.58 7.31 -10.40
N PRO A 10 -6.67 7.44 -9.07
CA PRO A 10 -7.64 8.34 -8.48
C PRO A 10 -7.22 9.80 -8.67
N ALA A 11 -8.20 10.64 -8.97
CA ALA A 11 -8.08 12.09 -8.94
C ALA A 11 -8.88 12.61 -7.75
N GLY A 12 -8.31 13.51 -6.97
CA GLY A 12 -9.07 14.07 -5.86
C GLY A 12 -8.25 14.72 -4.75
N ASN A 13 -9.01 15.14 -3.74
CA ASN A 13 -8.48 15.64 -2.47
C ASN A 13 -8.09 14.48 -1.53
N ARG A 14 -7.69 14.81 -0.30
CA ARG A 14 -7.20 13.84 0.68
C ARG A 14 -8.11 12.64 0.94
N ALA A 15 -9.42 12.87 0.98
CA ALA A 15 -10.39 11.86 1.41
C ALA A 15 -10.55 10.79 0.34
N GLN A 16 -10.56 11.24 -0.91
CA GLN A 16 -10.55 10.36 -2.08
C GLN A 16 -9.22 9.60 -2.17
N ALA A 17 -8.08 10.28 -2.01
CA ALA A 17 -6.77 9.62 -2.07
C ALA A 17 -6.62 8.48 -1.04
N LEU A 18 -7.04 8.68 0.22
CA LEU A 18 -7.00 7.61 1.23
C LEU A 18 -7.91 6.45 0.90
N SER A 19 -9.17 6.72 0.55
CA SER A 19 -10.14 5.68 0.20
C SER A 19 -9.57 4.77 -0.89
N GLU A 20 -8.89 5.37 -1.87
CA GLU A 20 -8.32 4.66 -3.01
C GLU A 20 -7.02 3.91 -2.66
N ILE A 21 -6.18 4.47 -1.77
CA ILE A 21 -5.05 3.73 -1.16
C ILE A 21 -5.58 2.51 -0.40
N TRP A 22 -6.61 2.67 0.41
CA TRP A 22 -7.20 1.59 1.19
C TRP A 22 -7.78 0.48 0.32
N LYS A 23 -8.53 0.84 -0.74
CA LYS A 23 -9.02 -0.11 -1.74
C LYS A 23 -7.89 -0.87 -2.41
N PHE A 24 -6.84 -0.15 -2.79
CA PHE A 24 -5.67 -0.74 -3.43
C PHE A 24 -4.98 -1.78 -2.54
N PHE A 25 -4.74 -1.47 -1.26
CA PHE A 25 -4.11 -2.43 -0.33
C PHE A 25 -4.95 -3.68 -0.08
N ARG A 26 -6.29 -3.55 -0.07
CA ARG A 26 -7.17 -4.74 -0.01
C ARG A 26 -7.02 -5.61 -1.25
N ALA A 27 -6.91 -5.00 -2.42
CA ALA A 27 -6.76 -5.71 -3.69
C ALA A 27 -5.38 -6.39 -3.86
N THR A 28 -4.32 -5.86 -3.25
CA THR A 28 -2.96 -6.46 -3.33
C THR A 28 -2.75 -7.62 -2.36
N GLY A 29 -3.72 -7.93 -1.49
CA GLY A 29 -3.63 -9.03 -0.52
C GLY A 29 -2.78 -8.72 0.73
N TRP A 30 -2.49 -7.44 0.96
CA TRP A 30 -1.93 -6.98 2.24
C TRP A 30 -2.99 -7.04 3.33
N THR A 31 -2.59 -7.46 4.53
CA THR A 31 -3.54 -7.63 5.62
C THR A 31 -3.59 -6.37 6.47
N LEU A 32 -4.79 -5.83 6.70
CA LEU A 32 -5.00 -4.75 7.66
C LEU A 32 -4.65 -5.27 9.07
N HIS A 33 -3.77 -4.58 9.77
CA HIS A 33 -3.27 -4.97 11.09
C HIS A 33 -3.72 -4.04 12.21
N ASP A 34 -3.78 -2.74 11.94
CA ASP A 34 -4.23 -1.74 12.90
C ASP A 34 -4.97 -0.61 12.18
N SER A 35 -6.12 -0.23 12.72
CA SER A 35 -6.99 0.81 12.18
C SER A 35 -7.96 1.26 13.28
N ALA A 36 -8.21 2.56 13.33
CA ALA A 36 -9.31 3.09 14.14
C ALA A 36 -10.68 2.86 13.47
N SER A 37 -10.71 2.63 12.15
CA SER A 37 -11.91 2.31 11.41
C SER A 37 -12.29 0.85 11.59
N LYS A 38 -13.56 0.61 11.85
CA LYS A 38 -14.12 -0.75 11.82
C LYS A 38 -14.55 -1.05 10.40
N THR A 39 -13.98 -2.11 9.83
CA THR A 39 -14.38 -2.63 8.52
C THR A 39 -15.16 -3.91 8.72
N VAL A 40 -16.30 -4.02 8.06
CA VAL A 40 -17.14 -5.21 8.03
C VAL A 40 -17.26 -5.66 6.59
N GLU A 41 -16.90 -6.91 6.33
CA GLU A 41 -17.09 -7.55 5.03
C GLU A 41 -18.26 -8.53 5.12
N ALA A 42 -19.11 -8.52 4.09
CA ALA A 42 -20.24 -9.44 3.95
C ALA A 42 -20.24 -9.98 2.53
N LEU A 43 -20.47 -11.29 2.38
CA LEU A 43 -20.68 -11.88 1.06
C LEU A 43 -22.12 -11.59 0.60
N ALA A 44 -22.39 -11.67 -0.69
CA ALA A 44 -23.75 -11.51 -1.23
C ALA A 44 -24.79 -12.40 -0.51
N ALA A 45 -24.43 -13.64 -0.18
CA ALA A 45 -25.30 -14.56 0.55
C ALA A 45 -25.65 -14.12 1.99
N SER A 46 -24.91 -13.15 2.54
CA SER A 46 -25.15 -12.57 3.86
C SER A 46 -26.11 -11.37 3.80
N ILE A 47 -26.56 -10.97 2.61
CA ILE A 47 -27.51 -9.87 2.43
C ILE A 47 -28.92 -10.45 2.42
N ASP A 48 -29.74 -10.06 3.38
CA ASP A 48 -31.16 -10.42 3.44
C ASP A 48 -31.99 -9.26 2.89
N THR A 49 -32.52 -9.47 1.68
CA THR A 49 -33.38 -8.50 0.99
C THR A 49 -34.82 -8.50 1.48
N SER A 50 -35.22 -9.46 2.33
CA SER A 50 -36.57 -9.47 2.90
C SER A 50 -36.64 -8.66 4.19
N GLY A 51 -35.55 -8.61 4.95
CA GLY A 51 -35.41 -7.84 6.18
C GLY A 51 -34.55 -6.57 6.06
N ASP A 52 -33.97 -6.30 4.89
CA ASP A 52 -32.99 -5.23 4.65
C ASP A 52 -31.74 -5.33 5.54
N LEU A 53 -31.32 -6.56 5.86
CA LEU A 53 -30.26 -6.83 6.83
C LEU A 53 -28.96 -7.22 6.14
N VAL A 54 -27.87 -6.67 6.65
CA VAL A 54 -26.52 -7.21 6.47
C VAL A 54 -26.23 -8.15 7.63
N ASN A 55 -26.05 -9.43 7.34
CA ASN A 55 -25.69 -10.44 8.34
C ASN A 55 -24.17 -10.50 8.50
N ALA A 56 -23.65 -9.92 9.57
CA ALA A 56 -22.23 -9.88 9.87
C ALA A 56 -22.00 -10.16 11.36
N THR A 57 -21.41 -11.31 11.67
CA THR A 57 -21.22 -11.75 13.06
C THR A 57 -20.27 -10.80 13.79
N ALA A 58 -20.67 -10.34 14.98
CA ALA A 58 -19.87 -9.46 15.83
C ALA A 58 -19.34 -8.21 15.11
N HIS A 59 -20.15 -7.63 14.21
CA HIS A 59 -19.74 -6.51 13.35
C HIS A 59 -19.35 -5.24 14.14
N GLY A 60 -19.87 -5.07 15.37
CA GLY A 60 -19.40 -4.05 16.30
C GLY A 60 -19.69 -2.61 15.90
N PHE A 61 -20.62 -2.39 14.95
CA PHE A 61 -21.19 -1.08 14.64
C PHE A 61 -22.27 -0.69 15.64
N VAL A 62 -22.58 0.60 15.69
CA VAL A 62 -23.71 1.17 16.45
C VAL A 62 -24.58 2.03 15.53
N ASN A 63 -25.87 2.16 15.85
CA ASN A 63 -26.81 2.98 15.08
C ASN A 63 -26.31 4.42 14.97
N GLY A 64 -26.28 5.01 13.78
CA GLY A 64 -25.76 6.35 13.51
C GLY A 64 -24.31 6.38 13.02
N ASN A 65 -23.57 5.26 13.05
CA ASN A 65 -22.26 5.18 12.39
C ASN A 65 -22.39 5.49 10.89
N ARG A 66 -21.62 6.45 10.39
CA ARG A 66 -21.48 6.65 8.94
C ARG A 66 -20.53 5.59 8.40
N VAL A 67 -20.91 4.89 7.34
CA VAL A 67 -20.09 3.86 6.68
C VAL A 67 -19.91 4.18 5.20
N PHE A 68 -18.69 3.99 4.68
CA PHE A 68 -18.39 4.00 3.26
C PHE A 68 -18.65 2.60 2.73
N TYR A 69 -19.59 2.49 1.79
CA TYR A 69 -19.93 1.20 1.18
C TYR A 69 -19.19 1.02 -0.14
N THR A 70 -18.55 -0.13 -0.31
CA THR A 70 -17.98 -0.57 -1.59
C THR A 70 -18.38 -2.00 -1.89
N ALA A 71 -18.84 -2.25 -3.12
CA ALA A 71 -18.93 -3.59 -3.68
C ALA A 71 -17.62 -3.97 -4.38
N ALA A 72 -17.34 -5.27 -4.53
CA ALA A 72 -16.16 -5.78 -5.22
C ALA A 72 -16.00 -5.21 -6.63
N GLN A 73 -17.10 -5.06 -7.37
CA GLN A 73 -17.18 -4.34 -8.63
C GLN A 73 -18.43 -3.44 -8.67
N ALA A 74 -18.49 -2.51 -9.61
CA ALA A 74 -19.68 -1.65 -9.77
C ALA A 74 -20.95 -2.46 -10.11
N ALA A 75 -20.81 -3.60 -10.80
CA ALA A 75 -21.92 -4.51 -11.13
C ALA A 75 -22.39 -5.37 -9.93
N ASP A 76 -21.57 -5.44 -8.87
CA ASP A 76 -21.81 -6.30 -7.71
C ASP A 76 -22.63 -5.59 -6.62
N VAL A 77 -23.18 -4.40 -6.88
CA VAL A 77 -23.82 -3.56 -5.86
C VAL A 77 -25.12 -4.19 -5.32
N ILE A 78 -25.26 -4.23 -3.98
CA ILE A 78 -26.54 -4.46 -3.28
C ILE A 78 -27.59 -3.49 -3.84
N GLY A 79 -28.72 -4.02 -4.32
CA GLY A 79 -29.81 -3.22 -4.86
C GLY A 79 -30.31 -2.21 -3.83
N GLY A 80 -30.49 -0.96 -4.22
CA GLY A 80 -30.82 0.15 -3.31
C GLY A 80 -29.61 0.92 -2.78
N LEU A 81 -28.39 0.38 -2.92
CA LEU A 81 -27.14 1.07 -2.63
C LEU A 81 -26.41 1.51 -3.91
N SER A 82 -25.30 2.22 -3.75
CA SER A 82 -24.44 2.72 -4.81
C SER A 82 -22.98 2.52 -4.40
N HIS A 83 -22.17 1.95 -5.29
CA HIS A 83 -20.74 1.73 -5.02
C HIS A 83 -20.04 3.05 -4.65
N GLY A 84 -19.23 3.04 -3.60
CA GLY A 84 -18.45 4.20 -3.17
C GLY A 84 -19.28 5.31 -2.55
N THR A 85 -20.43 4.98 -1.95
CA THR A 85 -21.37 5.93 -1.34
C THR A 85 -21.37 5.80 0.18
N ASN A 86 -21.61 6.92 0.87
CA ASN A 86 -21.77 6.95 2.33
C ASN A 86 -23.21 6.60 2.72
N TYR A 87 -23.35 5.77 3.74
CA TYR A 87 -24.62 5.43 4.38
C TYR A 87 -24.50 5.56 5.90
N PHE A 88 -25.62 5.53 6.60
CA PHE A 88 -25.65 5.47 8.06
C PHE A 88 -26.15 4.11 8.52
N VAL A 89 -25.52 3.52 9.52
CA VAL A 89 -25.94 2.26 10.11
C VAL A 89 -27.19 2.50 10.95
N VAL A 90 -28.22 1.68 10.80
CA VAL A 90 -29.44 1.67 11.62
C VAL A 90 -29.84 0.21 11.94
N GLY A 91 -30.84 0.01 12.80
CA GLY A 91 -31.36 -1.34 13.10
C GLY A 91 -30.34 -2.34 13.66
N VAL A 92 -29.29 -1.86 14.35
CA VAL A 92 -28.20 -2.70 14.87
C VAL A 92 -28.69 -3.74 15.89
N ALA A 93 -28.29 -4.99 15.66
CA ALA A 93 -28.29 -6.08 16.62
C ALA A 93 -26.86 -6.64 16.78
N ALA A 94 -26.67 -7.76 17.49
CA ALA A 94 -25.33 -8.31 17.73
C ALA A 94 -24.61 -8.78 16.44
N ASN A 95 -25.38 -9.31 15.48
CA ASN A 95 -24.87 -9.96 14.26
C ASN A 95 -25.52 -9.42 12.98
N THR A 96 -26.32 -8.36 13.08
CA THR A 96 -27.04 -7.79 11.93
C THR A 96 -27.14 -6.28 12.06
N PHE A 97 -27.20 -5.60 10.93
CA PHE A 97 -27.48 -4.17 10.86
C PHE A 97 -28.16 -3.82 9.53
N GLN A 98 -28.75 -2.64 9.47
CA GLN A 98 -29.38 -2.06 8.29
C GLN A 98 -28.67 -0.73 7.93
N LEU A 99 -29.03 -0.15 6.78
CA LEU A 99 -28.44 1.11 6.30
C LEU A 99 -29.52 2.15 6.01
N SER A 100 -29.22 3.43 6.19
CA SER A 100 -30.07 4.57 5.88
C SER A 100 -29.31 5.65 5.09
N LEU A 101 -30.04 6.48 4.34
CA LEU A 101 -29.47 7.62 3.61
C LEU A 101 -29.12 8.80 4.54
N THR A 102 -29.79 8.91 5.67
CA THR A 102 -29.62 9.99 6.65
C THR A 102 -29.40 9.42 8.04
N GLN A 103 -28.71 10.17 8.90
CA GLN A 103 -28.46 9.78 10.28
C GLN A 103 -29.78 9.62 11.04
N GLY A 104 -30.01 8.42 11.59
CA GLY A 104 -31.27 8.09 12.29
C GLY A 104 -32.50 7.98 11.38
N GLY A 105 -32.31 7.97 10.05
CA GLY A 105 -33.38 7.79 9.07
C GLY A 105 -33.92 6.37 8.99
N ALA A 106 -34.90 6.16 8.11
CA ALA A 106 -35.45 4.84 7.82
C ALA A 106 -34.42 3.94 7.11
N ALA A 107 -34.55 2.62 7.31
CA ALA A 107 -33.76 1.63 6.59
C ALA A 107 -34.02 1.70 5.07
N ILE A 108 -32.97 1.48 4.29
CA ILE A 108 -33.00 1.37 2.82
C ILE A 108 -33.49 -0.03 2.47
N ASP A 109 -34.47 -0.09 1.58
CA ASP A 109 -34.97 -1.33 0.98
C ASP A 109 -33.93 -1.95 0.03
N PHE A 110 -33.52 -3.18 0.32
CA PHE A 110 -32.55 -3.92 -0.49
C PHE A 110 -33.24 -4.68 -1.61
N THR A 111 -33.13 -4.17 -2.84
CA THR A 111 -33.82 -4.76 -4.01
C THR A 111 -33.07 -5.93 -4.66
N SER A 112 -31.82 -6.17 -4.28
CA SER A 112 -31.04 -7.34 -4.68
C SER A 112 -29.87 -7.55 -3.71
N GLN A 113 -29.38 -8.80 -3.62
CA GLN A 113 -28.18 -9.11 -2.81
C GLN A 113 -26.89 -8.53 -3.40
N GLY A 114 -26.89 -8.12 -4.67
CA GLY A 114 -25.66 -7.85 -5.40
C GLY A 114 -24.82 -9.12 -5.63
N GLY A 115 -23.52 -8.93 -5.88
CA GLY A 115 -22.55 -9.99 -6.10
C GLY A 115 -21.29 -9.80 -5.26
N GLY A 116 -20.41 -10.80 -5.28
CA GLY A 116 -19.09 -10.70 -4.65
C GLY A 116 -19.09 -10.39 -3.15
N THR A 117 -18.05 -9.67 -2.72
CA THR A 117 -17.88 -9.18 -1.35
C THR A 117 -18.28 -7.71 -1.26
N HIS A 118 -19.06 -7.39 -0.24
CA HIS A 118 -19.45 -6.05 0.17
C HIS A 118 -18.61 -5.62 1.36
N THR A 119 -18.12 -4.39 1.34
CA THR A 119 -17.33 -3.82 2.43
C THR A 119 -18.04 -2.58 2.97
N PHE A 120 -18.20 -2.52 4.29
CA PHE A 120 -18.73 -1.39 5.03
C PHE A 120 -17.63 -0.88 5.96
N GLU A 121 -17.15 0.34 5.70
CA GLU A 121 -16.02 0.91 6.41
C GLU A 121 -16.51 2.12 7.22
N ARG A 122 -16.44 2.07 8.55
CA ARG A 122 -16.85 3.19 9.41
C ARG A 122 -16.00 4.43 9.13
N LEU A 123 -16.66 5.55 8.84
CA LEU A 123 -16.04 6.86 8.59
C LEU A 123 -15.88 7.69 9.86
N ASP A 124 -15.25 8.85 9.67
CA ASP A 124 -15.07 9.91 10.66
C ASP A 124 -16.38 10.40 11.29
N VAL A 125 -16.27 10.84 12.54
CA VAL A 125 -17.28 11.51 13.35
C VAL A 125 -17.13 13.02 13.19
N GLU A 126 -18.21 13.69 12.77
CA GLU A 126 -18.26 15.14 12.58
C GLU A 126 -19.11 15.79 13.69
N VAL A 127 -18.57 16.84 14.33
CA VAL A 127 -19.17 17.52 15.48
C VAL A 127 -19.12 19.02 15.25
N LEU A 128 -20.24 19.71 15.47
CA LEU A 128 -20.29 21.18 15.47
C LEU A 128 -19.79 21.73 16.82
N PRO A 129 -19.46 23.03 16.94
CA PRO A 129 -18.91 23.57 18.19
C PRO A 129 -19.86 23.38 19.40
N ALA A 130 -21.17 23.34 19.16
CA ALA A 130 -22.18 23.07 20.19
C ALA A 130 -22.10 21.65 20.79
N GLY A 131 -21.45 20.71 20.11
CA GLY A 131 -21.18 19.36 20.63
C GLY A 131 -19.94 19.29 21.51
N VAL A 132 -19.23 20.40 21.74
CA VAL A 132 -18.03 20.45 22.59
C VAL A 132 -18.42 21.00 23.96
N ASP A 133 -18.28 20.18 25.00
CA ASP A 133 -18.49 20.58 26.38
C ASP A 133 -17.14 20.85 27.05
N ILE A 134 -16.83 22.15 27.23
CA ILE A 134 -15.59 22.62 27.87
C ILE A 134 -15.64 22.58 29.40
N THR A 135 -16.79 22.28 30.01
CA THR A 135 -16.90 22.16 31.46
C THR A 135 -16.66 20.72 31.90
N LEU A 136 -17.13 19.77 31.09
CA LEU A 136 -16.95 18.33 31.33
C LEU A 136 -15.81 17.72 30.51
N GLU A 137 -15.17 18.48 29.64
CA GLU A 137 -14.10 18.05 28.74
C GLU A 137 -14.53 16.89 27.83
N LYS A 138 -15.73 17.02 27.25
CA LYS A 138 -16.38 15.98 26.47
C LYS A 138 -16.73 16.44 25.06
N ILE A 139 -16.62 15.49 24.14
CA ILE A 139 -17.19 15.60 22.81
C ILE A 139 -18.51 14.82 22.81
N ASN A 140 -19.62 15.54 22.69
CA ASN A 140 -20.95 15.00 22.57
C ASN A 140 -21.23 14.67 21.10
N SER A 141 -21.31 13.38 20.81
CA SER A 141 -21.64 12.87 19.49
C SER A 141 -22.41 11.58 19.65
N THR A 142 -23.72 11.62 19.38
CA THR A 142 -24.59 10.46 19.45
C THR A 142 -24.01 9.30 18.63
N ALA A 143 -23.83 8.15 19.29
CA ALA A 143 -23.37 6.93 18.67
C ALA A 143 -22.08 7.06 17.82
N HIS A 144 -21.08 7.76 18.36
CA HIS A 144 -19.78 7.94 17.71
C HIS A 144 -19.03 6.61 17.45
N GLY A 145 -19.32 5.57 18.24
CA GLY A 145 -18.80 4.21 18.01
C GLY A 145 -17.30 4.02 18.29
N PHE A 146 -16.66 5.00 18.94
CA PHE A 146 -15.28 4.87 19.41
C PHE A 146 -15.21 4.07 20.71
N ALA A 147 -14.12 3.34 20.89
CA ALA A 147 -13.77 2.65 22.13
C ALA A 147 -12.61 3.35 22.84
N ASN A 148 -12.47 3.09 24.15
CA ASN A 148 -11.30 3.53 24.90
C ASN A 148 -10.02 2.94 24.31
N GLY A 149 -9.02 3.81 24.09
CA GLY A 149 -7.75 3.44 23.48
C GLY A 149 -7.67 3.70 21.98
N ASP A 150 -8.80 3.94 21.29
CA ASP A 150 -8.78 4.27 19.87
C ASP A 150 -7.91 5.50 19.61
N LYS A 151 -6.92 5.36 18.73
CA LYS A 151 -6.06 6.47 18.29
C LYS A 151 -6.65 7.13 17.05
N ILE A 152 -7.16 8.34 17.21
CA ILE A 152 -7.88 9.08 16.17
C ILE A 152 -7.16 10.37 15.80
N LEU A 153 -7.37 10.82 14.56
CA LEU A 153 -6.88 12.10 14.07
C LEU A 153 -7.97 13.16 14.21
N TYR A 154 -7.62 14.26 14.87
CA TYR A 154 -8.48 15.43 14.97
C TYR A 154 -8.22 16.42 13.82
N ARG A 155 -9.28 16.82 13.13
CA ARG A 155 -9.27 17.77 12.00
C ARG A 155 -10.42 18.77 12.15
N GLY A 156 -10.44 19.81 11.33
CA GLY A 156 -11.56 20.75 11.29
C GLY A 156 -11.41 21.82 10.21
N THR A 157 -12.50 22.58 9.98
CA THR A 157 -12.59 23.63 8.95
C THR A 157 -12.48 25.06 9.50
N GLY A 158 -12.48 25.23 10.82
CA GLY A 158 -12.34 26.52 11.51
C GLY A 158 -11.24 26.49 12.57
N THR A 159 -11.41 27.30 13.62
CA THR A 159 -10.49 27.31 14.76
C THR A 159 -10.60 26.01 15.54
N ALA A 160 -9.46 25.49 16.00
CA ALA A 160 -9.41 24.27 16.81
C ALA A 160 -10.19 24.45 18.12
N ILE A 161 -10.70 23.35 18.66
CA ILE A 161 -11.13 23.25 20.06
C ILE A 161 -9.91 23.61 20.92
N GLY A 162 -10.10 24.51 21.89
CA GLY A 162 -9.03 24.93 22.79
C GLY A 162 -8.42 23.72 23.49
N GLY A 163 -7.09 23.65 23.62
CA GLY A 163 -6.39 22.47 24.14
C GLY A 163 -6.12 21.37 23.11
N LEU A 164 -6.74 21.41 21.93
CA LEU A 164 -6.42 20.54 20.79
C LEU A 164 -5.70 21.30 19.66
N THR A 165 -4.96 20.54 18.86
CA THR A 165 -4.23 21.01 17.69
C THR A 165 -4.76 20.25 16.47
N LEU A 166 -5.08 20.97 15.39
CA LEU A 166 -5.53 20.34 14.15
C LEU A 166 -4.45 19.40 13.59
N ASN A 167 -4.90 18.36 12.88
CA ASN A 167 -4.06 17.32 12.29
C ASN A 167 -3.15 16.61 13.30
N THR A 168 -3.61 16.50 14.55
CA THR A 168 -2.89 15.82 15.63
C THR A 168 -3.64 14.57 16.06
N PHE A 169 -2.89 13.52 16.38
CA PHE A 169 -3.43 12.29 16.92
C PHE A 169 -3.73 12.42 18.41
N TYR A 170 -4.88 11.89 18.81
CA TYR A 170 -5.34 11.79 20.20
C TYR A 170 -5.84 10.39 20.48
N PHE A 171 -5.88 10.03 21.76
CA PHE A 171 -6.47 8.77 22.23
C PHE A 171 -7.85 9.04 22.81
N VAL A 172 -8.82 8.23 22.41
CA VAL A 172 -10.17 8.23 23.01
C VAL A 172 -10.10 7.63 24.40
N ILE A 173 -10.69 8.32 25.37
CA ILE A 173 -10.85 7.87 26.75
C ILE A 173 -12.26 8.20 27.25
N ALA A 174 -12.69 7.55 28.34
CA ALA A 174 -14.04 7.68 28.90
C ALA A 174 -15.17 7.60 27.86
N ALA A 175 -15.00 6.76 26.83
CA ALA A 175 -15.99 6.56 25.77
C ALA A 175 -17.26 5.94 26.35
N ALA A 176 -18.39 6.59 26.09
CA ALA A 176 -19.73 6.09 26.29
C ALA A 176 -20.44 5.94 24.93
N ALA A 177 -21.76 5.74 24.93
CA ALA A 177 -22.49 5.62 23.66
C ALA A 177 -22.54 6.94 22.86
N ASN A 178 -22.64 8.08 23.55
CA ASN A 178 -22.94 9.38 22.94
C ASN A 178 -21.93 10.48 23.29
N GLU A 179 -20.86 10.13 23.99
CA GLU A 179 -19.87 11.08 24.46
C GLU A 179 -18.52 10.39 24.66
N PHE A 180 -17.45 11.13 24.49
CA PHE A 180 -16.10 10.68 24.78
C PHE A 180 -15.19 11.84 25.16
N GLN A 181 -14.05 11.53 25.77
CA GLN A 181 -12.99 12.49 26.08
C GLN A 181 -11.72 12.13 25.30
N LEU A 182 -10.75 13.04 25.30
CA LEU A 182 -9.49 12.89 24.56
C LEU A 182 -8.28 13.00 25.47
N SER A 183 -7.23 12.22 25.17
CA SER A 183 -5.92 12.29 25.82
C SER A 183 -4.79 12.39 24.79
N LEU A 184 -3.66 12.98 25.21
CA LEU A 184 -2.42 13.02 24.41
C LEU A 184 -1.70 11.66 24.37
N THR A 185 -1.95 10.81 25.36
CA THR A 185 -1.28 9.52 25.55
C THR A 185 -2.30 8.42 25.79
N GLN A 186 -1.96 7.19 25.43
CA GLN A 186 -2.85 6.06 25.67
C GLN A 186 -3.15 5.89 27.16
N GLY A 187 -4.44 5.89 27.53
CA GLY A 187 -4.89 5.78 28.92
C GLY A 187 -4.49 6.96 29.80
N GLY A 188 -4.04 8.08 29.23
CA GLY A 188 -3.65 9.27 29.96
C GLY A 188 -4.84 10.09 30.47
N ALA A 189 -4.54 11.23 31.09
CA ALA A 189 -5.55 12.17 31.57
C ALA A 189 -6.32 12.84 30.42
N ALA A 190 -7.56 13.26 30.71
CA ALA A 190 -8.36 14.07 29.79
C ALA A 190 -7.70 15.42 29.52
N ILE A 191 -7.75 15.85 28.26
CA ILE A 191 -7.31 17.18 27.84
C ILE A 191 -8.33 18.21 28.32
N ASN A 192 -7.85 19.31 28.89
CA ASN A 192 -8.66 20.46 29.26
C ASN A 192 -9.01 21.26 27.98
N PHE A 193 -10.30 21.40 27.69
CA PHE A 193 -10.80 22.20 26.59
C PHE A 193 -11.03 23.65 27.03
N THR A 194 -10.31 24.59 26.42
CA THR A 194 -10.40 26.01 26.80
C THR A 194 -11.34 26.82 25.90
N SER A 195 -11.85 26.22 24.82
CA SER A 195 -12.84 26.81 23.92
C SER A 195 -13.48 25.73 23.06
N THR A 196 -14.69 25.99 22.55
CA THR A 196 -15.39 25.05 21.65
C THR A 196 -14.85 25.05 20.22
N GLY A 197 -13.94 25.96 19.86
CA GLY A 197 -13.52 26.17 18.47
C GLY A 197 -14.63 26.70 17.57
N THR A 198 -14.39 26.69 16.26
CA THR A 198 -15.35 27.08 15.22
C THR A 198 -15.30 26.11 14.04
N GLY A 199 -16.35 26.13 13.21
CA GLY A 199 -16.45 25.24 12.04
C GLY A 199 -16.83 23.81 12.43
N VAL A 200 -16.60 22.86 11.52
CA VAL A 200 -16.85 21.43 11.80
C VAL A 200 -15.59 20.81 12.36
N HIS A 201 -15.74 20.03 13.43
CA HIS A 201 -14.70 19.23 14.05
C HIS A 201 -14.84 17.79 13.57
N THR A 202 -13.76 17.20 13.09
CA THR A 202 -13.77 15.84 12.54
C THR A 202 -12.81 14.97 13.34
N PHE A 203 -13.32 13.88 13.89
CA PHE A 203 -12.61 12.89 14.68
C PHE A 203 -12.69 11.56 13.94
N GLY A 204 -11.58 10.93 13.63
CA GLY A 204 -11.66 9.59 13.05
C GLY A 204 -10.34 9.06 12.56
N GLU A 205 -10.37 8.32 11.47
CA GLU A 205 -9.21 7.58 11.02
C GLU A 205 -8.20 8.50 10.35
N GLY A 206 -7.04 8.63 10.98
CA GLY A 206 -5.88 9.28 10.37
C GLY A 206 -4.77 8.34 9.98
N GLN A 207 -4.82 7.07 10.38
CA GLN A 207 -3.79 6.09 10.10
C GLN A 207 -4.36 4.69 9.86
N ARG A 208 -3.69 3.90 9.01
CA ARG A 208 -3.78 2.44 8.97
C ARG A 208 -2.41 1.83 9.04
N VAL A 209 -2.35 0.62 9.56
CA VAL A 209 -1.16 -0.22 9.48
C VAL A 209 -1.52 -1.49 8.76
N TYR A 210 -0.74 -1.79 7.72
CA TYR A 210 -0.83 -3.05 7.01
C TYR A 210 0.40 -3.90 7.35
N LYS A 211 0.22 -5.22 7.33
CA LYS A 211 1.29 -6.21 7.48
C LYS A 211 1.47 -7.03 6.20
N SER A 212 2.71 -7.38 5.88
CA SER A 212 3.06 -8.29 4.80
C SER A 212 4.05 -9.36 5.29
N ASN A 213 3.92 -10.57 4.76
CA ASN A 213 4.91 -11.66 4.83
C ASN A 213 5.37 -12.11 3.43
N GLY A 214 5.12 -11.28 2.41
CA GLY A 214 5.27 -11.64 1.01
C GLY A 214 4.28 -12.69 0.52
N GLU A 215 4.35 -12.97 -0.78
CA GLU A 215 3.45 -13.89 -1.47
C GLU A 215 3.68 -15.35 -1.07
N ASN A 216 4.94 -15.73 -0.85
CA ASN A 216 5.33 -17.11 -0.52
C ASN A 216 5.25 -17.44 0.98
N ALA A 217 4.90 -16.46 1.83
CA ALA A 217 4.88 -16.59 3.29
C ALA A 217 6.21 -17.10 3.90
N ASP A 218 7.34 -16.91 3.19
CA ASP A 218 8.68 -17.37 3.57
C ASP A 218 9.50 -16.27 4.27
N ARG A 219 8.84 -15.18 4.69
CA ARG A 219 9.43 -13.98 5.28
C ARG A 219 8.78 -13.68 6.62
N ILE A 220 9.50 -12.93 7.45
CA ILE A 220 8.93 -12.34 8.67
C ILE A 220 7.82 -11.36 8.31
N TYR A 221 6.87 -11.18 9.23
CA TYR A 221 5.89 -10.11 9.10
C TYR A 221 6.57 -8.77 9.37
N GLU A 222 6.35 -7.83 8.46
CA GLU A 222 6.77 -6.45 8.60
C GLU A 222 5.61 -5.53 8.21
N TYR A 223 5.66 -4.30 8.71
CA TYR A 223 4.50 -3.42 8.80
C TYR A 223 4.75 -2.11 8.07
N ILE A 224 3.69 -1.52 7.53
CA ILE A 224 3.70 -0.17 6.96
C ILE A 224 2.57 0.63 7.60
N ARG A 225 2.92 1.69 8.33
CA ARG A 225 1.96 2.65 8.84
C ARG A 225 1.76 3.75 7.81
N ILE A 226 0.53 3.99 7.43
CA ILE A 226 0.12 4.97 6.41
C ILE A 226 -0.78 5.99 7.07
N TYR A 227 -0.42 7.27 7.03
CA TYR A 227 -1.16 8.34 7.69
C TYR A 227 -0.93 9.70 7.03
N TRP A 228 -1.82 10.66 7.27
CA TRP A 228 -1.56 12.05 6.88
C TRP A 228 -0.73 12.76 7.94
N SER A 229 0.46 13.21 7.59
CA SER A 229 1.37 13.90 8.51
C SER A 229 1.25 15.42 8.47
N THR A 230 0.88 15.99 7.33
CA THR A 230 0.55 17.41 7.13
C THR A 230 -0.55 17.56 6.09
N ALA A 231 -1.09 18.76 5.88
CA ALA A 231 -2.18 18.99 4.91
C ALA A 231 -1.86 18.53 3.47
N ASN A 232 -0.58 18.39 3.11
CA ASN A 232 -0.12 18.09 1.75
C ASN A 232 0.85 16.90 1.71
N ALA A 233 0.77 15.98 2.68
CA ALA A 233 1.64 14.80 2.69
C ALA A 233 0.94 13.57 3.29
N VAL A 234 1.02 12.47 2.54
CA VAL A 234 0.77 11.12 3.07
C VAL A 234 2.10 10.50 3.42
N THR A 235 2.23 10.04 4.66
CA THR A 235 3.42 9.40 5.22
C THR A 235 3.21 7.89 5.36
N PHE A 236 4.29 7.15 5.13
CA PHE A 236 4.41 5.70 5.00
C PHE A 236 5.61 5.24 5.81
N ASP A 237 5.41 5.02 7.10
CA ASP A 237 6.48 4.61 8.01
C ASP A 237 6.60 3.08 8.06
N PRO A 238 7.70 2.51 7.57
CA PRO A 238 7.94 1.09 7.62
C PRO A 238 8.44 0.69 9.01
N TRP A 239 7.89 -0.39 9.56
CA TRP A 239 8.22 -0.91 10.87
C TRP A 239 8.50 -2.41 10.79
N TYR A 240 9.55 -2.85 11.46
CA TYR A 240 9.84 -4.25 11.72
C TYR A 240 8.76 -4.86 12.62
N LEU A 241 8.36 -4.16 13.67
CA LEU A 241 7.28 -4.57 14.56
C LEU A 241 6.25 -3.46 14.73
N TRP A 242 4.98 -3.84 14.82
CA TRP A 242 3.91 -2.93 15.22
C TRP A 242 3.04 -3.53 16.34
N ASN A 243 2.95 -2.81 17.45
CA ASN A 243 2.03 -3.12 18.53
C ASN A 243 0.69 -2.41 18.27
N ALA A 244 -0.33 -3.17 17.86
CA ALA A 244 -1.68 -2.66 17.59
C ALA A 244 -2.43 -2.25 18.85
N THR A 245 -2.08 -2.78 20.02
CA THR A 245 -2.67 -2.36 21.29
C THR A 245 -2.17 -0.98 21.67
N THR A 246 -0.87 -0.71 21.55
CA THR A 246 -0.30 0.59 21.95
C THR A 246 -0.19 1.60 20.82
N HIS A 247 -0.48 1.20 19.58
CA HIS A 247 -0.30 1.98 18.36
C HIS A 247 1.13 2.54 18.21
N VAL A 248 2.13 1.71 18.53
CA VAL A 248 3.56 2.05 18.50
C VAL A 248 4.33 1.07 17.62
N GLY A 249 5.14 1.63 16.70
CA GLY A 249 6.09 0.90 15.88
C GLY A 249 7.44 0.73 16.58
N SER A 250 8.18 -0.31 16.22
CA SER A 250 9.50 -0.62 16.81
C SER A 250 10.43 -1.16 15.73
N GLY A 251 11.59 -0.50 15.60
CA GLY A 251 12.56 -0.76 14.56
C GLY A 251 12.05 -0.39 13.17
N GLY A 252 12.70 0.53 12.46
CA GLY A 252 12.19 1.00 11.16
C GLY A 252 13.06 2.09 10.56
N ASN A 253 12.66 2.62 9.41
CA ASN A 253 13.32 3.74 8.76
C ASN A 253 12.30 4.85 8.47
N THR A 254 12.40 5.98 9.15
CA THR A 254 11.46 7.11 9.04
C THR A 254 11.99 8.24 8.15
N THR A 255 13.13 8.05 7.50
CA THR A 255 13.75 9.04 6.63
C THR A 255 13.22 8.77 5.22
N TYR A 256 12.52 9.72 4.59
CA TYR A 256 11.91 9.62 3.25
C TYR A 256 10.59 8.84 3.14
N THR A 257 9.71 9.01 4.12
CA THR A 257 8.46 8.26 4.20
C THR A 257 7.25 8.95 3.58
N ASN A 258 7.36 10.05 2.82
CA ASN A 258 6.17 10.76 2.33
C ASN A 258 6.06 10.91 0.80
N ILE A 259 4.82 10.94 0.31
CA ILE A 259 4.46 11.48 -1.00
C ILE A 259 3.76 12.81 -0.78
N THR A 260 4.02 13.76 -1.69
CA THR A 260 3.39 15.08 -1.66
C THR A 260 2.03 15.01 -2.33
N THR A 261 1.01 15.51 -1.67
CA THR A 261 -0.38 15.57 -2.13
C THR A 261 -0.90 17.01 -2.08
N SER A 262 -2.14 17.23 -2.51
CA SER A 262 -2.80 18.53 -2.39
C SER A 262 -4.30 18.38 -2.10
N GLU A 263 -4.79 19.24 -1.21
CA GLU A 263 -6.23 19.39 -0.93
C GLU A 263 -7.02 19.92 -2.13
N THR A 264 -6.36 20.62 -3.07
CA THR A 264 -7.00 21.14 -4.30
C THR A 264 -7.04 20.12 -5.42
N GLY A 265 -6.37 18.98 -5.27
CA GLY A 265 -6.32 17.92 -6.28
C GLY A 265 -4.92 17.34 -6.45
N SER A 266 -4.87 16.01 -6.45
CA SER A 266 -3.69 15.23 -6.76
C SER A 266 -4.07 14.04 -7.63
N TYR A 267 -3.12 13.57 -8.44
CA TYR A 267 -3.24 12.29 -9.14
C TYR A 267 -2.32 11.30 -8.47
N LEU A 268 -2.86 10.17 -8.05
CA LEU A 268 -2.04 9.07 -7.55
C LEU A 268 -2.04 7.97 -8.59
N TRP A 269 -0.92 7.28 -8.68
CA TRP A 269 -0.85 5.99 -9.32
C TRP A 269 -0.32 4.99 -8.29
N LEU A 270 -1.13 3.98 -8.04
CA LEU A 270 -0.84 2.93 -7.07
C LEU A 270 -0.57 1.65 -7.85
N TYR A 271 0.59 1.04 -7.57
CA TYR A 271 1.08 -0.14 -8.26
C TYR A 271 1.65 -1.13 -7.27
N GLY A 272 1.53 -2.41 -7.56
CA GLY A 272 2.21 -3.43 -6.76
C GLY A 272 1.39 -4.68 -6.54
N ASP A 273 1.93 -5.52 -5.67
CA ASP A 273 1.40 -6.82 -5.30
C ASP A 273 1.57 -7.06 -3.78
N LYS A 274 1.41 -8.31 -3.34
CA LYS A 274 1.58 -8.69 -1.93
C LYS A 274 3.02 -8.53 -1.42
N ASN A 275 4.00 -8.43 -2.33
CA ASN A 275 5.41 -8.27 -2.01
C ASN A 275 5.80 -6.79 -1.97
N LEU A 276 5.58 -6.06 -3.05
CA LEU A 276 6.16 -4.74 -3.26
C LEU A 276 5.11 -3.77 -3.83
N ILE A 277 5.03 -2.60 -3.22
CA ILE A 277 4.15 -1.50 -3.60
C ILE A 277 4.98 -0.33 -4.09
N PHE A 278 4.50 0.35 -5.12
CA PHE A 278 4.99 1.62 -5.61
C PHE A 278 3.85 2.62 -5.72
N ILE A 279 4.14 3.86 -5.35
CA ILE A 279 3.19 4.95 -5.41
C ILE A 279 3.88 6.12 -6.10
N VAL A 280 3.19 6.67 -7.10
CA VAL A 280 3.56 7.94 -7.74
C VAL A 280 2.43 8.93 -7.46
N CYS A 281 2.78 10.14 -7.05
CA CYS A 281 1.82 11.22 -6.91
C CYS A 281 2.23 12.41 -7.78
N LYS A 282 1.26 13.01 -8.48
CA LYS A 282 1.42 14.25 -9.22
C LYS A 282 0.53 15.33 -8.61
N VAL A 283 1.14 16.47 -8.35
CA VAL A 283 0.46 17.69 -7.93
C VAL A 283 0.88 18.79 -8.89
N ALA A 284 -0.09 19.33 -9.64
CA ALA A 284 0.18 20.23 -10.77
C ALA A 284 1.21 19.61 -11.74
N ALA A 285 2.40 20.22 -11.89
CA ALA A 285 3.48 19.72 -12.75
C ALA A 285 4.57 18.92 -12.00
N ALA A 286 4.49 18.87 -10.66
CA ALA A 286 5.47 18.18 -9.83
C ALA A 286 5.03 16.74 -9.57
N TYR A 287 5.99 15.82 -9.60
CA TYR A 287 5.77 14.43 -9.21
C TYR A 287 6.44 14.17 -7.86
N THR A 288 6.03 13.12 -7.18
CA THR A 288 6.77 12.46 -6.08
C THR A 288 6.53 10.96 -6.19
N SER A 289 7.45 10.15 -5.68
CA SER A 289 7.26 8.70 -5.68
C SER A 289 7.92 8.03 -4.48
N MET A 290 7.45 6.83 -4.20
CA MET A 290 8.06 5.91 -3.25
C MET A 290 7.75 4.47 -3.61
N GLY A 291 8.54 3.55 -3.10
CA GLY A 291 8.18 2.15 -3.03
C GLY A 291 8.40 1.59 -1.64
N PHE A 292 7.68 0.55 -1.27
CA PHE A 292 7.95 -0.20 -0.04
C PHE A 292 7.46 -1.64 -0.16
N GLY A 293 8.02 -2.51 0.67
CA GLY A 293 7.63 -3.90 0.77
C GLY A 293 8.82 -4.84 0.68
N HIS A 294 8.53 -6.13 0.61
CA HIS A 294 9.54 -7.15 0.45
C HIS A 294 10.08 -7.20 -0.97
N VAL A 295 11.39 -7.05 -1.11
CA VAL A 295 12.04 -7.28 -2.40
C VAL A 295 11.82 -8.73 -2.87
N PRO A 296 11.62 -8.99 -4.18
CA PRO A 296 11.17 -10.29 -4.68
C PRO A 296 12.12 -11.47 -4.41
N LYS A 297 13.41 -11.20 -4.18
CA LYS A 297 14.43 -12.21 -3.83
C LYS A 297 15.26 -11.69 -2.67
N ARG A 298 15.64 -12.61 -1.77
CA ARG A 298 16.59 -12.32 -0.70
C ARG A 298 17.97 -12.01 -1.29
N PHE A 299 18.67 -11.05 -0.69
CA PHE A 299 20.05 -10.76 -1.01
C PHE A 299 20.99 -11.90 -0.60
N TRP A 300 20.71 -12.55 0.54
CA TRP A 300 21.47 -13.71 1.03
C TRP A 300 20.59 -14.94 1.18
N ALA A 301 21.17 -16.11 0.88
CA ALA A 301 20.50 -17.39 1.04
C ALA A 301 20.60 -17.96 2.47
N THR A 302 21.67 -17.62 3.22
CA THR A 302 21.90 -18.14 4.58
C THR A 302 20.84 -17.64 5.55
N LEU A 303 19.89 -18.52 5.87
CA LEU A 303 18.78 -18.28 6.77
C LEU A 303 18.29 -19.61 7.35
N THR A 304 17.91 -19.60 8.61
CA THR A 304 17.25 -20.74 9.27
C THR A 304 16.36 -20.23 10.40
N THR A 305 15.55 -21.12 10.97
CA THR A 305 14.67 -20.81 12.11
C THR A 305 15.05 -21.63 13.34
N LEU A 306 14.79 -21.06 14.52
CA LEU A 306 14.92 -21.75 15.79
C LEU A 306 13.83 -22.82 15.90
N THR A 307 14.23 -24.04 16.26
CA THR A 307 13.30 -25.17 16.49
C THR A 307 12.85 -25.28 17.95
N SER A 308 13.49 -24.53 18.85
CA SER A 308 13.11 -24.38 20.24
C SER A 308 13.44 -22.96 20.73
N PRO A 309 12.83 -22.48 21.82
CA PRO A 309 13.22 -21.21 22.42
C PRO A 309 14.71 -21.19 22.79
N ALA A 310 15.33 -20.02 22.69
CA ALA A 310 16.70 -19.76 23.12
C ALA A 310 16.71 -18.74 24.27
N THR A 311 17.54 -19.00 25.28
CA THR A 311 17.69 -18.12 26.45
C THR A 311 18.95 -17.27 26.28
N SER A 312 18.87 -15.99 26.63
CA SER A 312 20.00 -15.05 26.60
C SER A 312 21.16 -15.54 27.46
N GLY A 313 22.39 -15.23 27.04
CA GLY A 313 23.59 -15.61 27.78
C GLY A 313 24.84 -15.58 26.91
N THR A 314 25.93 -16.16 27.42
CA THR A 314 27.19 -16.32 26.69
C THR A 314 27.38 -17.77 26.28
N ASN A 315 28.03 -17.99 25.12
CA ASN A 315 28.26 -19.31 24.53
C ASN A 315 26.99 -20.19 24.46
N VAL A 316 25.88 -19.56 24.06
CA VAL A 316 24.57 -20.21 24.01
C VAL A 316 24.50 -21.15 22.82
N VAL A 317 24.12 -22.41 23.05
CA VAL A 317 23.78 -23.35 21.97
C VAL A 317 22.31 -23.18 21.63
N ILE A 318 22.02 -22.79 20.40
CA ILE A 318 20.65 -22.66 19.87
C ILE A 318 20.34 -23.81 18.93
N ASN A 319 19.11 -24.32 18.99
CA ASN A 319 18.62 -25.35 18.08
C ASN A 319 17.99 -24.70 16.85
N VAL A 320 18.43 -25.12 15.66
CA VAL A 320 17.97 -24.57 14.38
C VAL A 320 17.57 -25.68 13.41
N ALA A 321 16.72 -25.36 12.45
CA ALA A 321 16.23 -26.33 11.46
C ALA A 321 17.36 -26.88 10.56
N ASN A 322 18.33 -26.02 10.24
CA ASN A 322 19.52 -26.32 9.45
C ASN A 322 20.62 -25.29 9.73
N ALA A 323 21.87 -25.71 9.80
CA ALA A 323 23.05 -24.87 10.00
C ALA A 323 24.12 -25.01 8.88
N ALA A 324 23.80 -25.70 7.79
CA ALA A 324 24.76 -26.01 6.71
C ALA A 324 25.49 -24.77 6.17
N ASP A 325 24.76 -23.69 5.90
CA ASP A 325 25.29 -22.50 5.22
C ASP A 325 25.95 -21.45 6.16
N PHE A 326 26.04 -21.75 7.46
CA PHE A 326 26.66 -20.85 8.44
C PHE A 326 28.18 -20.98 8.46
N ILE A 327 28.88 -19.87 8.61
CA ILE A 327 30.34 -19.79 8.67
C ILE A 327 30.72 -19.50 10.12
N ILE A 328 31.65 -20.30 10.66
CA ILE A 328 32.19 -20.11 12.00
C ILE A 328 32.98 -18.80 12.06
N ASN A 329 32.84 -18.09 13.17
CA ASN A 329 33.35 -16.76 13.48
C ASN A 329 32.74 -15.62 12.65
N ASN A 330 31.72 -15.90 11.85
CA ASN A 330 30.97 -14.86 11.14
C ASN A 330 29.81 -14.32 11.99
N TYR A 331 29.36 -13.11 11.64
CA TYR A 331 28.22 -12.45 12.28
C TYR A 331 26.94 -12.66 11.47
N TYR A 332 25.84 -12.84 12.18
CA TYR A 332 24.49 -13.05 11.66
C TYR A 332 23.51 -12.20 12.45
N GLN A 333 22.36 -11.92 11.86
CA GLN A 333 21.26 -11.26 12.53
C GLN A 333 20.27 -12.30 13.06
N MET A 334 19.96 -12.20 14.34
CA MET A 334 18.84 -12.86 15.01
C MET A 334 17.63 -11.94 14.94
N VAL A 335 16.46 -12.47 14.58
CA VAL A 335 15.21 -11.70 14.48
C VAL A 335 14.06 -12.48 15.11
N GLY A 336 13.41 -11.86 16.09
CA GLY A 336 12.26 -12.40 16.81
C GLY A 336 10.99 -12.41 15.95
N VAL A 337 10.04 -13.26 16.33
CA VAL A 337 8.73 -13.41 15.69
C VAL A 337 7.57 -12.92 16.56
N ASN A 338 7.81 -12.66 17.84
CA ASN A 338 6.85 -12.19 18.84
C ASN A 338 7.28 -10.85 19.46
N GLY A 339 8.05 -10.05 18.72
CA GLY A 339 8.54 -8.76 19.20
C GLY A 339 9.68 -8.85 20.20
N GLU A 340 10.44 -9.95 20.23
CA GLU A 340 11.64 -10.10 21.05
C GLU A 340 12.74 -9.11 20.64
N GLY A 341 12.73 -8.66 19.39
CA GLY A 341 13.68 -7.72 18.82
C GLY A 341 14.64 -8.37 17.84
N ARG A 342 15.73 -7.68 17.55
CA ARG A 342 16.75 -8.11 16.59
C ARG A 342 18.12 -7.87 17.16
N ASP A 343 19.06 -8.77 16.92
CA ASP A 343 20.42 -8.63 17.43
C ASP A 343 21.44 -9.20 16.48
N ARG A 344 22.59 -8.53 16.37
CA ARG A 344 23.75 -9.05 15.67
C ARG A 344 24.50 -10.00 16.60
N VAL A 345 24.62 -11.26 16.19
CA VAL A 345 25.22 -12.35 16.95
C VAL A 345 26.36 -12.99 16.18
N GLN A 346 27.37 -13.49 16.87
CA GLN A 346 28.48 -14.22 16.25
C GLN A 346 28.31 -15.72 16.47
N VAL A 347 28.46 -16.51 15.40
CA VAL A 347 28.45 -17.97 15.46
C VAL A 347 29.88 -18.46 15.66
N THR A 348 30.16 -19.24 16.71
CA THR A 348 31.51 -19.76 17.03
C THR A 348 31.67 -21.26 16.83
N ALA A 349 30.58 -22.00 16.78
CA ALA A 349 30.56 -23.42 16.44
C ALA A 349 29.22 -23.81 15.81
N LYS A 350 29.18 -24.93 15.10
CA LYS A 350 27.95 -25.48 14.51
C LYS A 350 27.95 -27.00 14.43
N THR A 351 26.77 -27.59 14.48
CA THR A 351 26.49 -28.94 13.94
C THR A 351 25.56 -28.81 12.74
N SER A 352 24.88 -29.87 12.31
CA SER A 352 23.83 -29.77 11.28
C SER A 352 22.59 -29.00 11.76
N ASN A 353 22.30 -29.02 13.07
CA ASN A 353 21.04 -28.53 13.64
C ASN A 353 21.25 -27.62 14.87
N THR A 354 22.49 -27.23 15.16
CA THR A 354 22.79 -26.31 16.25
C THR A 354 23.82 -25.27 15.83
N LEU A 355 23.70 -24.08 16.42
CA LEU A 355 24.69 -23.01 16.33
C LEU A 355 25.10 -22.64 17.76
N THR A 356 26.38 -22.41 18.00
CA THR A 356 26.88 -21.82 19.25
C THR A 356 27.07 -20.32 19.03
N ILE A 357 26.46 -19.52 19.89
CA ILE A 357 26.43 -18.06 19.81
C ILE A 357 27.28 -17.47 20.93
N THR A 358 28.28 -16.65 20.60
CA THR A 358 29.20 -16.05 21.60
C THR A 358 28.46 -15.31 22.71
N SER A 359 27.51 -14.46 22.32
CA SER A 359 26.67 -13.67 23.22
C SER A 359 25.30 -13.49 22.58
N LEU A 360 24.26 -13.98 23.25
CA LEU A 360 22.88 -13.82 22.87
C LEU A 360 22.23 -12.77 23.81
N PRO A 361 21.95 -11.54 23.35
CA PRO A 361 21.55 -10.45 24.24
C PRO A 361 20.17 -10.60 24.89
N ARG A 362 19.29 -11.44 24.33
CA ARG A 362 17.90 -11.58 24.77
C ARG A 362 17.32 -12.95 24.41
N ASN A 363 16.19 -13.28 25.02
CA ASN A 363 15.47 -14.52 24.76
C ASN A 363 14.77 -14.45 23.41
N TYR A 364 14.71 -15.57 22.70
CA TYR A 364 14.04 -15.70 21.42
C TYR A 364 13.11 -16.92 21.44
N ALA A 365 11.87 -16.76 20.97
CA ALA A 365 10.96 -17.89 20.88
C ALA A 365 11.34 -18.85 19.74
N SER A 366 10.80 -20.06 19.80
CA SER A 366 10.79 -20.98 18.66
C SER A 366 10.19 -20.29 17.43
N GLY A 367 10.76 -20.54 16.26
CA GLY A 367 10.38 -19.87 15.02
C GLY A 367 11.13 -18.56 14.75
N SER A 368 11.88 -18.01 15.72
CA SER A 368 12.78 -16.87 15.48
C SER A 368 13.79 -17.19 14.38
N PHE A 369 14.17 -16.19 13.61
CA PHE A 369 15.07 -16.36 12.48
C PHE A 369 16.51 -16.03 12.86
N ILE A 370 17.46 -16.79 12.31
CA ILE A 370 18.87 -16.39 12.28
C ILE A 370 19.39 -16.51 10.85
N GLY A 371 20.08 -15.48 10.37
CA GLY A 371 20.60 -15.44 9.00
C GLY A 371 21.39 -14.16 8.76
N GLN A 372 21.89 -13.97 7.54
CA GLN A 372 22.72 -12.78 7.27
C GLN A 372 21.89 -11.49 7.31
N CYS A 373 20.69 -11.53 6.73
CA CYS A 373 19.65 -10.51 6.91
C CYS A 373 18.26 -11.17 6.71
N PRO A 374 17.57 -11.58 7.79
CA PRO A 374 16.27 -12.25 7.69
C PRO A 374 15.13 -11.40 7.10
N SER A 375 15.19 -10.08 7.25
CA SER A 375 14.23 -9.17 6.61
C SER A 375 14.49 -9.08 5.10
N THR A 376 13.44 -8.78 4.35
CA THR A 376 13.56 -8.30 2.96
C THR A 376 12.72 -7.06 2.72
N PHE A 377 12.09 -6.53 3.77
CA PHE A 377 11.22 -5.39 3.66
C PHE A 377 12.05 -4.12 3.64
N SER A 378 11.75 -3.28 2.66
CA SER A 378 12.50 -2.06 2.45
C SER A 378 11.60 -0.92 2.01
N LEU A 379 12.04 0.31 2.31
CA LEU A 379 11.56 1.55 1.72
C LEU A 379 12.48 1.95 0.57
N ILE A 380 11.91 2.39 -0.55
CA ILE A 380 12.61 2.80 -1.77
C ILE A 380 12.28 4.28 -1.98
N ALA A 381 13.22 5.16 -1.64
CA ALA A 381 13.00 6.60 -1.68
C ALA A 381 14.32 7.41 -1.77
N GLY A 382 14.23 8.67 -2.19
CA GLY A 382 15.35 9.62 -2.15
C GLY A 382 16.53 9.26 -3.03
N GLY A 383 16.34 9.29 -4.35
CA GLY A 383 17.42 9.19 -5.34
C GLY A 383 18.40 8.05 -5.08
N TYR A 384 17.97 6.80 -5.36
CA TYR A 384 18.83 5.61 -5.47
C TYR A 384 18.97 4.69 -4.25
N ASN A 385 18.25 4.93 -3.15
CA ASN A 385 18.44 4.14 -1.91
C ASN A 385 17.26 3.23 -1.56
N ILE A 386 17.59 1.99 -1.21
CA ILE A 386 16.69 1.02 -0.59
C ILE A 386 17.08 0.87 0.87
N TYR A 387 16.16 1.19 1.76
CA TYR A 387 16.35 1.22 3.20
C TYR A 387 15.58 0.09 3.87
N MET A 388 16.30 -0.88 4.43
CA MET A 388 15.66 -1.99 5.12
C MET A 388 15.14 -1.58 6.49
N THR A 389 13.99 -2.14 6.88
CA THR A 389 13.43 -2.01 8.24
C THR A 389 14.32 -2.67 9.28
N CYS A 390 15.07 -3.70 8.90
CA CYS A 390 15.90 -4.53 9.76
C CYS A 390 17.21 -4.89 9.04
N SER A 391 18.19 -3.98 9.02
CA SER A 391 19.52 -4.21 8.42
C SER A 391 20.49 -4.90 9.38
N ALA A 392 21.58 -5.47 8.85
CA ALA A 392 22.49 -6.34 9.61
C ALA A 392 23.28 -5.64 10.73
N SER A 393 23.40 -4.30 10.71
CA SER A 393 24.08 -3.53 11.77
C SER A 393 23.17 -3.07 12.91
N VAL A 394 21.84 -3.16 12.77
CA VAL A 394 20.88 -2.65 13.75
C VAL A 394 20.55 -3.72 14.80
N ALA A 395 20.47 -3.31 16.07
CA ALA A 395 20.19 -4.20 17.20
C ALA A 395 19.19 -3.58 18.20
N GLY A 396 18.58 -4.42 19.03
CA GLY A 396 17.58 -4.03 20.03
C GLY A 396 16.15 -3.90 19.49
N LEU A 397 15.34 -3.12 20.21
CA LEU A 397 13.90 -2.96 19.97
C LEU A 397 13.54 -1.61 19.34
N THR A 398 14.29 -0.57 19.68
CA THR A 398 13.92 0.83 19.38
C THR A 398 14.84 1.49 18.37
N ASP A 399 15.88 0.80 17.91
CA ASP A 399 16.85 1.38 16.99
C ASP A 399 16.22 1.59 15.61
N THR A 400 16.01 2.87 15.29
CA THR A 400 15.53 3.39 14.00
C THR A 400 16.66 4.02 13.18
N SER A 401 17.93 3.79 13.56
CA SER A 401 19.06 4.30 12.81
C SER A 401 19.00 3.82 11.36
N THR A 402 19.23 4.78 10.45
CA THR A 402 19.38 4.52 9.02
C THR A 402 20.68 3.78 8.80
N SER A 403 20.65 2.46 8.93
CA SER A 403 21.84 1.66 8.67
C SER A 403 21.57 0.74 7.49
N GLY A 404 22.38 0.84 6.44
CA GLY A 404 22.26 0.00 5.24
C GLY A 404 21.26 0.54 4.22
N GLY A 405 21.75 1.43 3.35
CA GLY A 405 21.08 1.83 2.12
C GLY A 405 21.83 1.26 0.92
N LEU A 406 21.12 0.66 -0.05
CA LEU A 406 21.69 0.42 -1.38
C LEU A 406 22.18 1.75 -1.96
N ALA A 407 23.48 1.99 -2.07
CA ALA A 407 23.95 3.03 -2.97
C ALA A 407 23.75 2.51 -4.40
N SER A 408 22.62 2.80 -5.05
CA SER A 408 22.43 2.42 -6.46
C SER A 408 23.28 3.27 -7.43
N GLN A 409 24.46 3.72 -7.01
CA GLN A 409 25.45 4.43 -7.84
C GLN A 409 25.96 3.58 -9.02
N MET A 410 25.64 2.29 -9.09
CA MET A 410 25.90 1.44 -10.26
C MET A 410 24.85 1.60 -11.39
N LEU A 411 23.87 2.50 -11.24
CA LEU A 411 22.88 2.87 -12.26
C LEU A 411 23.31 4.15 -13.02
N THR A 412 24.54 4.25 -13.54
CA THR A 412 24.88 5.41 -14.39
C THR A 412 24.33 5.25 -15.80
N ASP A 413 23.85 6.35 -16.40
CA ASP A 413 23.28 6.37 -17.76
C ASP A 413 24.25 5.78 -18.81
N SER A 414 25.55 5.94 -18.58
CA SER A 414 26.63 5.40 -19.42
C SER A 414 26.73 3.86 -19.42
N ALA A 415 26.20 3.16 -18.42
CA ALA A 415 26.16 1.69 -18.39
C ALA A 415 24.89 1.13 -19.05
N VAL A 416 23.93 2.00 -19.41
CA VAL A 416 22.61 1.63 -19.90
C VAL A 416 22.25 2.14 -21.30
N ASP A 417 23.23 2.71 -22.01
CA ASP A 417 23.09 3.23 -23.36
C ASP A 417 22.64 2.12 -24.35
N PRO A 418 21.43 2.22 -24.94
CA PRO A 418 20.95 1.26 -25.94
C PRO A 418 21.67 1.39 -27.29
N ASP A 419 22.31 2.52 -27.61
CA ASP A 419 23.04 2.74 -28.86
C ASP A 419 24.43 2.08 -28.86
N THR A 420 24.88 1.57 -27.70
CA THR A 420 26.14 0.82 -27.57
C THR A 420 25.96 -0.69 -27.47
N ARG A 421 24.75 -1.23 -27.72
CA ARG A 421 24.44 -2.67 -27.53
C ARG A 421 24.09 -3.39 -28.82
N GLY A 422 24.76 -4.53 -29.05
CA GLY A 422 24.39 -5.51 -30.07
C GLY A 422 23.28 -6.46 -29.60
N GLU A 423 22.42 -6.85 -30.54
CA GLU A 423 21.52 -8.02 -30.47
C GLU A 423 20.43 -8.04 -29.38
N SER A 424 19.47 -7.11 -29.43
CA SER A 424 18.10 -7.31 -28.92
C SER A 424 17.94 -7.89 -27.49
N LYS A 425 18.84 -7.55 -26.56
CA LYS A 425 18.84 -8.05 -25.17
C LYS A 425 18.74 -6.90 -24.16
N TYR A 426 17.83 -7.05 -23.20
CA TYR A 426 17.72 -6.18 -22.04
C TYR A 426 18.86 -6.47 -21.06
N VAL A 427 19.65 -5.46 -20.67
CA VAL A 427 20.55 -5.60 -19.51
C VAL A 427 19.72 -5.31 -18.27
N MET A 428 19.40 -6.38 -17.55
CA MET A 428 18.79 -6.33 -16.24
C MET A 428 19.93 -6.31 -15.21
N THR A 429 20.15 -5.16 -14.57
CA THR A 429 21.28 -4.99 -13.65
C THR A 429 20.92 -5.56 -12.28
N PRO A 430 21.76 -6.41 -11.66
CA PRO A 430 21.50 -6.91 -10.32
C PRO A 430 21.58 -5.79 -9.28
N LEU A 431 20.71 -5.81 -8.25
CA LEU A 431 20.84 -4.89 -7.12
C LEU A 431 21.97 -5.35 -6.21
N MET A 432 22.99 -4.53 -5.97
CA MET A 432 24.11 -4.84 -5.08
C MET A 432 23.97 -4.20 -3.70
N TRP A 433 23.92 -5.00 -2.64
CA TRP A 433 23.92 -4.53 -1.25
C TRP A 433 25.31 -4.09 -0.79
N MET A 434 25.37 -2.91 -0.16
CA MET A 434 26.53 -2.39 0.56
C MET A 434 26.05 -1.70 1.82
N GLU A 435 26.66 -2.01 2.96
CA GLU A 435 26.37 -1.36 4.24
C GLU A 435 27.65 -0.69 4.75
N SER A 436 27.59 0.61 5.06
CA SER A 436 28.77 1.41 5.41
C SER A 436 29.54 0.91 6.63
N SER A 437 28.90 0.10 7.48
CA SER A 437 29.45 -0.44 8.73
C SER A 437 29.66 -1.97 8.72
N VAL A 438 29.31 -2.66 7.62
CA VAL A 438 29.44 -4.13 7.50
C VAL A 438 29.85 -4.48 6.07
N ALA A 439 30.97 -5.21 5.92
CA ALA A 439 31.41 -5.76 4.64
C ALA A 439 30.54 -6.96 4.20
N ALA A 440 29.25 -6.70 3.97
CA ALA A 440 28.29 -7.66 3.46
C ALA A 440 27.93 -7.28 2.03
N PHE A 441 28.46 -8.01 1.06
CA PHE A 441 28.07 -7.89 -0.34
C PHE A 441 27.05 -8.96 -0.67
N ALA A 442 25.99 -8.58 -1.38
CA ALA A 442 25.04 -9.50 -1.96
C ALA A 442 24.43 -8.92 -3.22
N TYR A 443 23.89 -9.78 -4.08
CA TYR A 443 23.20 -9.37 -5.29
C TYR A 443 21.79 -9.96 -5.34
N ASN A 444 20.84 -9.16 -5.83
CA ASN A 444 19.52 -9.63 -6.22
C ASN A 444 19.46 -9.64 -7.75
N ASP A 445 19.26 -10.83 -8.32
CA ASP A 445 19.14 -11.06 -9.77
C ASP A 445 17.68 -11.05 -10.28
N LYS A 446 16.69 -10.80 -9.40
CA LYS A 446 15.33 -10.48 -9.83
C LYS A 446 15.34 -9.09 -10.46
N TYR A 447 14.68 -9.02 -11.60
CA TYR A 447 14.72 -7.89 -12.50
C TYR A 447 13.92 -6.69 -11.97
N PHE A 448 14.57 -5.52 -11.96
CA PHE A 448 13.90 -4.22 -11.87
C PHE A 448 14.05 -3.55 -13.24
N PHE A 449 12.93 -3.23 -13.88
CA PHE A 449 12.95 -2.64 -15.23
C PHE A 449 13.33 -1.16 -15.13
N ARG A 450 14.44 -0.77 -15.77
CA ARG A 450 14.88 0.62 -15.92
C ARG A 450 14.86 1.00 -17.39
N ILE A 451 14.18 2.09 -17.73
CA ILE A 451 14.17 2.66 -19.09
C ILE A 451 15.37 3.61 -19.23
N PRO A 452 16.13 3.56 -20.35
CA PRO A 452 17.19 4.54 -20.63
C PRO A 452 16.65 5.97 -20.64
N THR A 453 17.39 6.89 -20.04
CA THR A 453 16.87 8.19 -19.55
C THR A 453 17.10 9.36 -20.51
N THR A 454 17.75 9.14 -21.65
CA THR A 454 18.05 10.21 -22.58
C THR A 454 16.82 10.58 -23.40
N GLY A 455 16.28 11.78 -23.16
CA GLY A 455 15.25 12.38 -24.01
C GLY A 455 13.79 12.07 -23.64
N LEU A 456 13.52 11.35 -22.56
CA LEU A 456 12.15 11.07 -22.10
C LEU A 456 11.67 12.08 -21.05
N ALA A 457 10.46 12.60 -21.25
CA ALA A 457 9.72 13.42 -20.32
C ALA A 457 8.76 12.58 -19.46
N ALA A 458 8.28 13.15 -18.34
CA ALA A 458 7.34 12.47 -17.46
C ALA A 458 6.06 12.08 -18.22
N GLU A 459 5.56 10.86 -17.96
CA GLU A 459 4.40 10.23 -18.59
C GLU A 459 4.60 9.75 -20.04
N ASP A 460 5.81 9.89 -20.61
CA ASP A 460 6.15 9.33 -21.90
C ASP A 460 5.93 7.81 -21.93
N THR A 461 5.55 7.29 -23.09
CA THR A 461 5.28 5.87 -23.31
C THR A 461 6.41 5.20 -24.05
N VAL A 462 6.73 3.97 -23.67
CA VAL A 462 7.79 3.16 -24.27
C VAL A 462 7.25 1.78 -24.65
N GLY A 463 7.40 1.40 -25.91
CA GLY A 463 7.10 0.07 -26.40
C GLY A 463 8.28 -0.89 -26.22
N VAL A 464 7.98 -2.13 -25.85
CA VAL A 464 8.94 -3.24 -25.76
C VAL A 464 8.54 -4.30 -26.79
N GLY A 465 9.48 -4.73 -27.62
CA GLY A 465 9.22 -5.70 -28.67
C GLY A 465 8.16 -5.19 -29.66
N GLU A 466 8.42 -4.01 -30.23
CA GLU A 466 7.57 -3.42 -31.27
C GLU A 466 7.48 -4.37 -32.48
N MET A 467 6.26 -4.61 -32.95
CA MET A 467 5.95 -5.59 -33.98
C MET A 467 5.45 -4.93 -35.25
N ASP A 468 4.65 -3.88 -35.11
CA ASP A 468 4.10 -3.11 -36.22
C ASP A 468 3.72 -1.72 -35.73
N ALA A 469 3.66 -0.75 -36.64
CA ALA A 469 3.25 0.62 -36.36
C ALA A 469 2.45 1.18 -37.53
N GLY A 470 1.57 2.15 -37.28
CA GLY A 470 0.72 2.71 -38.33
C GLY A 470 0.02 3.99 -37.92
N THR A 471 -0.86 4.45 -38.81
CA THR A 471 -1.72 5.60 -38.58
C THR A 471 -3.16 5.15 -38.75
N SER A 472 -4.01 5.41 -37.77
CA SER A 472 -5.42 5.03 -37.87
C SER A 472 -6.07 5.71 -39.07
N THR A 473 -7.02 5.04 -39.73
CA THR A 473 -7.66 5.56 -40.97
C THR A 473 -9.03 6.21 -40.73
N SER A 474 -9.43 6.45 -39.48
CA SER A 474 -10.68 7.16 -39.05
C SER A 474 -12.06 6.62 -39.43
N ASP A 475 -12.25 5.40 -39.96
CA ASP A 475 -13.61 4.84 -40.07
C ASP A 475 -14.09 4.32 -38.72
N PRO A 476 -15.16 4.87 -38.13
CA PRO A 476 -15.11 5.38 -36.77
C PRO A 476 -14.57 4.33 -35.80
N ASN A 477 -13.45 4.69 -35.19
CA ASN A 477 -12.99 4.03 -33.98
C ASN A 477 -14.09 4.16 -32.92
N THR A 478 -14.23 3.14 -32.10
CA THR A 478 -15.12 3.16 -30.93
C THR A 478 -14.26 3.34 -29.68
N SER A 479 -14.89 3.47 -28.51
CA SER A 479 -14.16 3.45 -27.24
C SER A 479 -13.37 2.16 -27.01
N THR A 480 -13.60 1.08 -27.78
CA THR A 480 -12.96 -0.23 -27.61
C THR A 480 -12.29 -0.76 -28.88
N THR A 481 -12.13 0.05 -29.94
CA THR A 481 -11.51 -0.42 -31.20
C THR A 481 -10.61 0.63 -31.83
N LEU A 482 -9.55 0.18 -32.49
CA LEU A 482 -8.72 1.00 -33.38
C LEU A 482 -8.67 0.37 -34.77
N LYS A 483 -8.94 1.14 -35.82
CA LYS A 483 -8.94 0.70 -37.21
C LYS A 483 -7.82 1.34 -38.02
N ASP A 484 -7.18 0.54 -38.85
CA ASP A 484 -6.21 0.96 -39.85
C ASP A 484 -6.43 0.11 -41.12
N ASN A 485 -7.15 0.69 -42.08
CA ASN A 485 -7.48 0.03 -43.34
C ASN A 485 -6.27 -0.14 -44.27
N THR A 486 -5.10 0.41 -43.93
CA THR A 486 -3.85 0.17 -44.68
C THR A 486 -3.20 -1.15 -44.33
N LYS A 487 -3.69 -1.82 -43.27
CA LYS A 487 -3.11 -3.05 -42.74
C LYS A 487 -3.75 -4.30 -43.35
N ALA A 488 -2.99 -5.38 -43.27
CA ALA A 488 -3.40 -6.71 -43.71
C ALA A 488 -2.89 -7.76 -42.72
N TRP A 489 -3.26 -7.61 -41.45
CA TRP A 489 -2.86 -8.52 -40.39
C TRP A 489 -3.48 -9.90 -40.56
N GLY A 490 -2.81 -10.92 -40.03
CA GLY A 490 -3.47 -12.20 -39.78
C GLY A 490 -4.49 -12.05 -38.65
N THR A 491 -5.55 -12.86 -38.67
CA THR A 491 -6.50 -12.91 -37.56
C THR A 491 -5.78 -13.25 -36.26
N ASP A 492 -6.01 -12.46 -35.22
CA ASP A 492 -5.50 -12.64 -33.85
C ASP A 492 -3.98 -12.72 -33.67
N VAL A 493 -3.19 -12.30 -34.65
CA VAL A 493 -1.71 -12.26 -34.51
C VAL A 493 -1.24 -11.27 -33.43
N HIS A 494 -2.07 -10.30 -33.06
CA HIS A 494 -1.81 -9.30 -32.02
C HIS A 494 -2.62 -9.54 -30.74
N ALA A 495 -3.32 -10.67 -30.60
CA ALA A 495 -4.01 -11.02 -29.37
C ALA A 495 -3.02 -11.09 -28.18
N GLY A 496 -3.39 -10.47 -27.06
CA GLY A 496 -2.57 -10.39 -25.85
C GLY A 496 -1.36 -9.45 -25.93
N LYS A 497 -1.17 -8.73 -27.05
CA LYS A 497 -0.21 -7.63 -27.19
C LYS A 497 -0.84 -6.32 -26.70
N VAL A 498 -0.08 -5.23 -26.78
CA VAL A 498 -0.61 -3.90 -26.46
C VAL A 498 -0.44 -2.94 -27.64
N VAL A 499 -1.33 -1.96 -27.71
CA VAL A 499 -1.26 -0.83 -28.63
C VAL A 499 -0.98 0.45 -27.84
N ILE A 500 -0.03 1.25 -28.32
CA ILE A 500 0.33 2.56 -27.76
C ILE A 500 0.04 3.62 -28.81
N ILE A 501 -0.67 4.69 -28.45
CA ILE A 501 -0.81 5.87 -29.32
C ILE A 501 0.40 6.79 -29.10
N THR A 502 1.24 6.93 -30.11
CA THR A 502 2.52 7.64 -30.04
C THR A 502 2.43 9.09 -30.52
N PHE A 503 1.41 9.43 -31.31
CA PHE A 503 1.17 10.79 -31.79
C PHE A 503 -0.32 11.01 -32.11
N GLY A 504 -0.75 12.27 -32.17
CA GLY A 504 -2.11 12.65 -32.56
C GLY A 504 -3.14 12.54 -31.43
N VAL A 505 -4.42 12.40 -31.80
CA VAL A 505 -5.51 12.31 -30.82
C VAL A 505 -5.38 11.05 -29.96
N GLY A 506 -5.44 11.24 -28.64
CA GLY A 506 -5.31 10.13 -27.70
C GLY A 506 -3.87 9.66 -27.46
N VAL A 507 -2.87 10.45 -27.87
CA VAL A 507 -1.44 10.23 -27.58
C VAL A 507 -1.19 9.90 -26.11
N GLY A 508 -0.28 8.97 -25.87
CA GLY A 508 0.14 8.50 -24.55
C GLY A 508 -0.77 7.42 -23.97
N GLN A 509 -1.83 6.98 -24.63
CA GLN A 509 -2.66 5.87 -24.15
C GLN A 509 -2.06 4.51 -24.53
N ILE A 510 -2.00 3.58 -23.57
CA ILE A 510 -1.56 2.19 -23.74
C ILE A 510 -2.75 1.27 -23.45
N LYS A 511 -3.07 0.34 -24.35
CA LYS A 511 -4.23 -0.57 -24.20
C LYS A 511 -3.92 -2.00 -24.59
N LYS A 512 -4.45 -2.95 -23.81
CA LYS A 512 -4.37 -4.38 -24.13
C LYS A 512 -5.29 -4.75 -25.29
N ILE A 513 -4.76 -5.55 -26.21
CA ILE A 513 -5.50 -6.08 -27.36
C ILE A 513 -6.08 -7.45 -26.98
N ALA A 514 -7.40 -7.61 -27.08
CA ALA A 514 -8.07 -8.90 -26.94
C ALA A 514 -7.83 -9.77 -28.17
N THR A 515 -8.15 -9.20 -29.33
CA THR A 515 -8.23 -9.86 -30.63
C THR A 515 -7.98 -8.83 -31.73
N ASN A 516 -7.72 -9.31 -32.96
CA ASN A 516 -7.64 -8.43 -34.13
C ASN A 516 -8.14 -9.11 -35.41
N THR A 517 -8.72 -8.32 -36.30
CA THR A 517 -8.93 -8.71 -37.70
C THR A 517 -7.74 -8.24 -38.55
N GLY A 518 -7.87 -8.30 -39.88
CA GLY A 518 -6.84 -7.78 -40.78
C GLY A 518 -6.58 -6.27 -40.68
N THR A 519 -7.54 -5.50 -40.18
CA THR A 519 -7.47 -4.02 -40.12
C THR A 519 -7.95 -3.42 -38.80
N ILE A 520 -8.43 -4.23 -37.85
CA ILE A 520 -9.06 -3.74 -36.62
C ILE A 520 -8.44 -4.40 -35.40
N LEU A 521 -7.99 -3.59 -34.46
CA LEU A 521 -7.65 -4.02 -33.10
C LEU A 521 -8.88 -3.86 -32.20
N ILE A 522 -9.16 -4.88 -31.38
CA ILE A 522 -10.25 -4.87 -30.40
C ILE A 522 -9.61 -4.93 -29.01
N LEU A 523 -10.00 -4.01 -28.13
CA LEU A 523 -9.43 -3.91 -26.79
C LEU A 523 -9.96 -5.01 -25.84
N ALA A 524 -9.15 -5.37 -24.84
CA ALA A 524 -9.52 -6.31 -23.78
C ALA A 524 -10.72 -5.83 -22.95
N THR A 525 -11.44 -6.77 -22.33
CA THR A 525 -12.53 -6.43 -21.40
C THR A 525 -12.02 -5.51 -20.29
N GLY A 526 -12.71 -4.39 -20.08
CA GLY A 526 -12.31 -3.35 -19.11
C GLY A 526 -11.40 -2.26 -19.69
N GLU A 527 -10.83 -2.46 -20.88
CA GLU A 527 -10.03 -1.44 -21.56
C GLU A 527 -10.91 -0.55 -22.44
N VAL A 528 -10.93 0.74 -22.12
CA VAL A 528 -11.59 1.78 -22.91
C VAL A 528 -10.62 2.92 -23.18
N TRP A 529 -10.67 3.46 -24.39
CA TRP A 529 -10.02 4.73 -24.72
C TRP A 529 -10.67 5.85 -23.89
N VAL A 530 -9.84 6.61 -23.18
CA VAL A 530 -10.28 7.86 -22.51
C VAL A 530 -10.59 8.91 -23.57
N THR A 531 -9.70 9.01 -24.56
CA THR A 531 -9.91 9.80 -25.77
C THR A 531 -9.83 8.85 -26.95
N THR A 532 -10.95 8.64 -27.65
CA THR A 532 -11.00 7.76 -28.82
C THR A 532 -10.04 8.25 -29.90
N PRO A 533 -9.08 7.42 -30.37
CA PRO A 533 -8.17 7.78 -31.45
C PRO A 533 -8.90 8.10 -32.76
N ASP A 534 -8.37 9.00 -33.57
CA ASP A 534 -8.87 9.40 -34.89
C ASP A 534 -7.81 9.18 -36.01
N ASN A 535 -8.01 9.73 -37.21
CA ASN A 535 -7.04 9.56 -38.32
C ASN A 535 -5.71 10.29 -38.16
N THR A 536 -5.59 11.18 -37.18
CA THR A 536 -4.31 11.81 -36.86
C THR A 536 -3.46 10.93 -35.94
N SER A 537 -4.07 9.87 -35.40
CA SER A 537 -3.49 9.05 -34.34
C SER A 537 -2.52 8.03 -34.92
N GLN A 538 -1.25 8.18 -34.57
CA GLN A 538 -0.21 7.20 -34.88
C GLN A 538 -0.07 6.23 -33.71
N TYR A 539 0.18 4.96 -34.02
CA TYR A 539 0.25 3.91 -33.02
C TYR A 539 1.39 2.93 -33.27
N VAL A 540 1.81 2.25 -32.21
CA VAL A 540 2.70 1.10 -32.27
C VAL A 540 2.09 -0.08 -31.52
N ILE A 541 2.23 -1.28 -32.08
CA ILE A 541 1.87 -2.56 -31.47
C ILE A 541 3.14 -3.17 -30.92
N CYS A 542 3.13 -3.51 -29.63
CA CYS A 542 4.30 -4.03 -28.94
C CYS A 542 3.94 -5.20 -28.02
N THR A 543 4.93 -6.01 -27.66
CA THR A 543 4.73 -7.09 -26.68
C THR A 543 4.25 -6.55 -25.33
N GLU A 544 4.80 -5.42 -24.92
CA GLU A 544 4.56 -4.78 -23.63
C GLU A 544 4.69 -3.26 -23.80
N GLY A 545 3.88 -2.50 -23.06
CA GLY A 545 3.92 -1.04 -23.10
C GLY A 545 4.18 -0.50 -21.72
N TYR A 546 5.05 0.50 -21.62
CA TYR A 546 5.47 1.07 -20.36
C TYR A 546 5.21 2.58 -20.33
N ARG A 547 4.83 3.12 -19.17
CA ARG A 547 4.85 4.56 -18.90
C ARG A 547 6.04 4.93 -18.04
N TYR A 548 6.79 5.93 -18.49
CA TYR A 548 7.92 6.49 -17.78
C TYR A 548 7.47 7.59 -16.82
N PHE A 549 8.01 7.60 -15.60
CA PHE A 549 7.81 8.69 -14.65
C PHE A 549 9.17 9.31 -14.31
N SER A 550 9.28 10.63 -14.46
CA SER A 550 10.56 11.37 -14.48
C SER A 550 11.33 11.41 -13.17
N ILE A 551 10.82 10.83 -12.09
CA ILE A 551 11.46 10.89 -10.78
C ILE A 551 12.38 9.70 -10.58
N ASN A 552 13.65 10.01 -10.29
CA ASN A 552 14.77 9.10 -10.12
C ASN A 552 15.20 8.33 -11.37
N GLN A 553 14.79 8.74 -12.58
CA GLN A 553 15.38 8.23 -13.84
C GLN A 553 15.31 6.70 -14.01
N ALA A 554 14.36 6.03 -13.35
CA ALA A 554 14.38 4.57 -13.26
C ALA A 554 13.02 3.88 -13.17
N MET A 555 11.92 4.63 -13.00
CA MET A 555 10.61 4.00 -12.79
C MET A 555 9.80 3.97 -14.08
N ALA A 556 9.53 2.76 -14.51
CA ALA A 556 8.77 2.42 -15.70
C ALA A 556 7.71 1.40 -15.33
N TYR A 557 6.46 1.71 -15.65
CA TYR A 557 5.34 0.86 -15.29
C TYR A 557 4.70 0.23 -16.51
N ARG A 558 4.48 -1.08 -16.48
CA ARG A 558 3.84 -1.82 -17.57
C ARG A 558 2.32 -1.60 -17.58
N GLU A 559 1.80 -0.93 -18.61
CA GLU A 559 0.37 -0.70 -18.81
C GLU A 559 -0.23 -1.69 -19.83
N GLY A 560 -1.54 -1.94 -19.73
CA GLY A 560 -2.27 -2.84 -20.64
C GLY A 560 -2.10 -4.34 -20.33
N MET A 561 -2.19 -4.76 -19.06
CA MET A 561 -2.11 -6.17 -18.63
C MET A 561 -3.46 -6.82 -18.38
#